data_AF-A0A512NQJ7-F1
#
_entry.id   AF-A0A512NQJ7-F1
#
_cell.length_a   1.000
_cell.length_b   1.000
_cell.length_c   1.000
_cell.angle_alpha   90.00
_cell.angle_beta   90.00
_cell.angle_gamma   90.00
#
_symmetry.space_group_name_H-M   'P 1'
#
loop_
_entity.id
_entity.type
_entity.pdbx_description
1 polymer ?
#
loop_
_entity_poly.entity_id
_entity_poly.type
_entity_poly.pdbx_seq_one_letter_code
_entity_poly.pdbx_strand_id
1 'polypeptide(L)'
;MLCYGQAISRTAYAGLFAPLSTAHGTGDGSTTFNPPDLPRRVTAGKDDMGGSAASRLTGTSMSPNGTTLGASGGLQQANTGGASSLAPVRNDASNINVAQEHSHTVTVVQPTMLINYVIRI
;
A
#
# COMPACT_ATOMS: atom_id res chain seq x y z
N MET A 1 -9.02 13.39 25.66
CA MET A 1 -9.44 14.06 24.41
C MET A 1 -9.62 12.98 23.35
N LEU A 2 -10.69 13.04 22.56
CA LEU A 2 -11.01 12.03 21.54
C LEU A 2 -10.77 12.62 20.13
N CYS A 3 -10.30 11.80 19.20
CA CYS A 3 -9.89 12.20 17.85
C CYS A 3 -11.08 12.27 16.89
N TYR A 4 -11.87 13.35 16.96
CA TYR A 4 -13.03 13.58 16.10
C TYR A 4 -12.96 14.88 15.28
N GLY A 5 -11.75 15.36 14.95
CA GLY A 5 -11.58 16.50 14.04
C GLY A 5 -11.98 17.89 14.58
N GLN A 6 -12.19 18.06 15.88
CA GLN A 6 -12.59 19.34 16.48
C GLN A 6 -11.44 20.37 16.53
N ALA A 7 -11.74 21.67 16.40
CA ALA A 7 -10.72 22.69 16.63
C ALA A 7 -10.33 22.76 18.11
N ILE A 8 -9.04 22.60 18.42
CA ILE A 8 -8.48 22.70 19.78
C ILE A 8 -7.35 23.72 19.82
N SER A 9 -7.16 24.39 20.97
CA SER A 9 -6.17 25.46 21.14
C SER A 9 -4.73 24.94 21.05
N ARG A 10 -3.89 25.63 20.26
CA ARG A 10 -2.45 25.36 20.08
C ARG A 10 -1.66 25.57 21.37
N THR A 11 -2.00 26.58 22.16
CA THR A 11 -1.29 26.92 23.40
C THR A 11 -1.67 26.00 24.55
N ALA A 12 -2.95 25.68 24.69
CA ALA A 12 -3.40 24.73 25.71
C ALA A 12 -2.88 23.30 25.46
N TYR A 13 -2.63 22.95 24.19
CA TYR A 13 -2.17 21.61 23.78
C TYR A 13 -0.88 21.64 22.95
N ALA A 14 0.14 22.35 23.45
CA ALA A 14 1.42 22.52 22.75
C ALA A 14 2.12 21.19 22.41
N GLY A 15 2.08 20.20 23.33
CA GLY A 15 2.67 18.88 23.11
C GLY A 15 1.99 18.05 22.01
N LEU A 16 0.72 18.35 21.70
CA LEU A 16 -0.03 17.70 20.62
C LEU A 16 0.14 18.46 19.30
N PHE A 17 0.24 19.79 19.35
CA PHE A 17 0.50 20.62 18.18
C PHE A 17 1.91 20.39 17.61
N ALA A 18 2.92 20.15 18.45
CA ALA A 18 4.29 19.93 17.99
C ALA A 18 4.44 18.81 16.93
N PRO A 19 3.87 17.60 17.11
CA PRO A 19 3.95 16.52 16.11
C PRO A 19 2.87 16.60 15.01
N LEU A 20 1.66 17.09 15.30
CA LEU A 20 0.53 17.07 14.34
C LEU A 20 0.44 18.34 13.48
N SER A 21 0.90 19.47 14.04
CA SER A 21 0.79 20.79 13.44
C SER A 21 -0.63 21.03 12.88
N THR A 22 -0.73 21.54 11.65
CA THR A 22 -1.98 21.74 10.92
C THR A 22 -2.24 20.67 9.85
N ALA A 23 -1.55 19.52 9.92
CA ALA A 23 -1.64 18.47 8.90
C ALA A 23 -3.07 17.91 8.72
N HIS A 24 -3.86 17.93 9.80
CA HIS A 24 -5.25 17.46 9.80
C HIS A 24 -6.28 18.60 9.76
N GLY A 25 -5.83 19.84 9.55
CA GLY A 25 -6.67 21.04 9.49
C GLY A 25 -6.10 22.19 10.32
N THR A 26 -6.24 23.39 9.80
CA THR A 26 -5.71 24.63 10.40
C THR A 26 -6.52 25.17 11.56
N GLY A 27 -7.68 24.58 11.87
CA GLY A 27 -8.64 25.15 12.81
C GLY A 27 -9.18 26.48 12.32
N ASP A 28 -9.21 27.45 13.23
CA ASP A 28 -9.47 28.88 13.03
C ASP A 28 -8.36 29.62 12.26
N GLY A 29 -7.28 28.95 11.88
CA GLY A 29 -6.15 29.54 11.15
C GLY A 29 -5.15 30.32 12.01
N SER A 30 -5.41 30.52 13.31
CA SER A 30 -4.58 31.35 14.18
C SER A 30 -4.22 30.65 15.50
N THR A 31 -5.22 30.32 16.31
CA THR A 31 -5.01 29.87 17.70
C THR A 31 -5.34 28.41 17.92
N THR A 32 -5.91 27.74 16.92
CA THR A 32 -6.36 26.34 17.00
C THR A 32 -5.79 25.46 15.90
N PHE A 33 -5.92 24.16 16.07
CA PHE A 33 -5.62 23.14 15.06
C PHE A 33 -6.64 22.01 15.17
N ASN A 34 -6.80 21.21 14.11
CA ASN A 34 -7.68 20.05 14.13
C ASN A 34 -6.83 18.78 14.38
N PRO A 35 -7.22 17.92 15.35
CA PRO A 35 -6.66 16.58 15.47
C PRO A 35 -7.24 15.67 14.37
N PRO A 36 -6.64 14.47 14.15
CA PRO A 36 -7.20 13.47 13.24
C PRO A 36 -8.67 13.14 13.53
N ASP A 37 -9.45 12.90 12.48
CA ASP A 37 -10.82 12.37 12.56
C ASP A 37 -10.79 10.85 12.34
N LEU A 38 -10.80 10.07 13.43
CA LEU A 38 -10.61 8.61 13.40
C LEU A 38 -11.86 7.71 13.57
N PRO A 39 -13.06 8.16 14.02
CA PRO A 39 -14.15 7.22 14.33
C PRO A 39 -14.65 6.40 13.15
N ARG A 40 -14.36 6.82 11.92
CA ARG A 40 -14.74 6.12 10.68
C ARG A 40 -13.56 5.99 9.70
N ARG A 41 -12.33 6.11 10.21
CA ARG A 41 -11.12 6.11 9.38
C ARG A 41 -10.09 5.15 9.92
N VAL A 42 -9.35 4.53 9.00
CA VAL A 42 -8.16 3.74 9.31
C VAL A 42 -6.94 4.62 9.03
N THR A 43 -5.96 4.58 9.92
CA THR A 43 -4.70 5.30 9.76
C THR A 43 -3.70 4.45 8.99
N ALA A 44 -2.86 5.12 8.19
CA ALA A 44 -1.72 4.52 7.52
C ALA A 44 -0.50 5.43 7.69
N GLY A 45 0.69 4.84 7.63
CA GLY A 45 1.94 5.60 7.64
C GLY A 45 2.12 6.44 6.37
N LYS A 46 2.95 7.48 6.45
CA LYS A 46 3.36 8.27 5.29
C LYS A 46 4.16 7.37 4.33
N ASP A 47 3.83 7.33 3.06
CA ASP A 47 4.37 6.36 2.09
C ASP A 47 5.86 6.55 1.77
N ASP A 48 6.37 7.78 1.92
CA ASP A 48 7.74 8.14 1.54
C ASP A 48 8.71 8.18 2.73
N MET A 49 8.25 8.39 3.99
CA MET A 49 9.07 8.44 5.23
C MET A 49 10.48 9.05 5.10
N GLY A 50 10.66 10.08 4.27
CA GLY A 50 11.95 10.75 4.02
C GLY A 50 12.80 10.18 2.87
N GLY A 51 12.31 9.16 2.16
CA GLY A 51 12.86 8.58 0.94
C GLY A 51 11.86 8.58 -0.22
N SER A 52 11.94 7.57 -1.09
CA SER A 52 10.99 7.40 -2.20
C SER A 52 9.74 6.64 -1.77
N ALA A 53 8.58 7.06 -2.25
CA ALA A 53 7.31 6.38 -1.97
C ALA A 53 7.26 4.99 -2.62
N ALA A 54 6.77 4.00 -1.86
CA ALA A 54 6.44 2.67 -2.41
C ALA A 54 5.10 2.65 -3.18
N SER A 55 4.34 3.75 -3.12
CA SER A 55 3.06 3.95 -3.84
C SER A 55 2.05 2.81 -3.67
N ARG A 56 2.01 2.22 -2.46
CA ARG A 56 1.02 1.18 -2.12
C ARG A 56 -0.33 1.78 -1.77
N LEU A 57 -0.32 2.93 -1.11
CA LEU A 57 -1.51 3.69 -0.78
C LEU A 57 -1.66 4.92 -1.69
N THR A 58 -0.62 5.31 -2.42
CA THR A 58 -0.69 6.39 -3.40
C THR A 58 -0.96 5.84 -4.81
N GLY A 59 -1.91 6.42 -5.56
CA GLY A 59 -2.00 6.20 -7.02
C GLY A 59 -3.27 5.54 -7.55
N THR A 60 -4.25 5.24 -6.71
CA THR A 60 -5.62 4.93 -7.19
C THR A 60 -6.58 6.03 -6.74
N SER A 61 -7.58 6.31 -7.55
CA SER A 61 -8.45 7.47 -7.35
C SER A 61 -9.35 7.39 -6.12
N MET A 62 -9.41 6.22 -5.48
CA MET A 62 -10.17 5.99 -4.24
C MET A 62 -9.27 6.03 -2.99
N SER A 63 -7.95 6.09 -3.19
CA SER A 63 -6.94 6.01 -2.13
C SER A 63 -6.40 7.41 -1.78
N PRO A 64 -6.07 7.70 -0.51
CA PRO A 64 -5.43 8.96 -0.15
C PRO A 64 -4.06 9.11 -0.82
N ASN A 65 -3.60 10.35 -1.00
CA ASN A 65 -2.20 10.57 -1.36
C ASN A 65 -1.30 10.29 -0.15
N GLY A 66 -0.64 9.13 -0.14
CA GLY A 66 0.20 8.67 0.97
C GLY A 66 1.48 9.47 1.19
N THR A 67 1.90 10.33 0.25
CA THR A 67 3.05 11.24 0.47
C THR A 67 2.66 12.54 1.18
N THR A 68 1.36 12.79 1.38
CA THR A 68 0.84 13.96 2.08
C THR A 68 0.30 13.56 3.45
N LEU A 69 0.83 14.14 4.52
CA LEU A 69 0.31 13.93 5.88
C LEU A 69 -1.11 14.48 5.99
N GLY A 70 -2.00 13.72 6.62
CA GLY A 70 -3.40 14.09 6.80
C GLY A 70 -4.28 13.92 5.56
N ALA A 71 -3.76 13.39 4.46
CA ALA A 71 -4.57 13.05 3.30
C ALA A 71 -5.65 12.01 3.66
N SER A 72 -6.86 12.24 3.16
CA SER A 72 -8.02 11.38 3.40
C SER A 72 -8.52 10.78 2.10
N GLY A 73 -8.77 9.46 2.09
CA GLY A 73 -9.44 8.77 0.97
C GLY A 73 -10.90 8.44 1.27
N GLY A 74 -11.47 7.54 0.46
CA GLY A 74 -12.84 7.04 0.61
C GLY A 74 -13.90 7.81 -0.18
N LEU A 75 -13.49 8.65 -1.13
CA LEU A 75 -14.40 9.25 -2.10
C LEU A 75 -14.90 8.17 -3.06
N GLN A 76 -16.18 8.21 -3.41
CA GLN A 76 -16.74 7.40 -4.48
C GLN A 76 -16.24 7.98 -5.80
N GLN A 77 -15.35 7.26 -6.49
CA GLN A 77 -15.06 7.58 -7.88
C GLN A 77 -15.97 6.76 -8.78
N ALA A 78 -16.80 7.44 -9.57
CA ALA A 78 -17.41 6.82 -10.73
C ALA A 78 -16.29 6.55 -11.75
N ASN A 79 -16.06 5.29 -12.07
CA ASN A 79 -15.24 4.92 -13.21
C ASN A 79 -16.06 5.18 -14.48
N THR A 80 -16.17 6.45 -14.88
CA THR A 80 -16.62 6.83 -16.22
C THR A 80 -15.52 6.41 -17.16
N GLY A 81 -15.51 5.11 -17.52
CA GLY A 81 -14.56 4.54 -18.45
C GLY A 81 -14.42 5.48 -19.63
N GLY A 82 -13.25 6.09 -19.77
CA GLY A 82 -12.92 6.86 -20.97
C GLY A 82 -13.26 5.97 -22.16
N ALA A 83 -14.03 6.51 -23.10
CA ALA A 83 -14.55 5.79 -24.24
C ALA A 83 -13.44 5.04 -25.00
N SER A 84 -13.18 3.77 -24.65
CA SER A 84 -12.46 2.72 -25.40
C SER A 84 -12.02 1.62 -24.42
N SER A 85 -12.70 0.47 -24.42
CA SER A 85 -12.15 -0.88 -24.13
C SER A 85 -13.13 -1.89 -23.51
N LEU A 86 -14.44 -1.63 -23.44
CA LEU A 86 -15.43 -2.72 -23.25
C LEU A 86 -15.88 -3.33 -24.59
N ALA A 87 -14.99 -3.40 -25.58
CA ALA A 87 -15.20 -4.33 -26.68
C ALA A 87 -15.12 -5.75 -26.09
N PRO A 88 -16.11 -6.63 -26.29
CA PRO A 88 -16.00 -8.00 -25.83
C PRO A 88 -14.78 -8.63 -26.49
N VAL A 89 -13.75 -8.92 -25.70
CA VAL A 89 -12.63 -9.76 -26.15
C VAL A 89 -13.23 -11.14 -26.42
N ARG A 90 -13.51 -11.45 -27.69
CA ARG A 90 -13.67 -12.83 -28.13
C ARG A 90 -12.31 -13.49 -28.00
N ASN A 91 -12.10 -14.17 -26.87
CA ASN A 91 -10.93 -15.01 -26.67
C ASN A 91 -11.18 -16.36 -27.35
N ASP A 92 -11.29 -16.33 -28.68
CA ASP A 92 -11.27 -17.53 -29.50
C ASP A 92 -9.82 -17.77 -29.91
N ALA A 93 -9.24 -18.81 -29.31
CA ALA A 93 -7.88 -19.32 -29.49
C ALA A 93 -6.72 -18.46 -28.95
N SER A 94 -6.23 -18.81 -27.75
CA SER A 94 -4.86 -19.37 -27.53
C SER A 94 -4.37 -19.07 -26.11
N ASN A 95 -4.90 -19.76 -25.10
CA ASN A 95 -4.16 -19.90 -23.85
C ASN A 95 -4.40 -21.30 -23.28
N ILE A 96 -3.66 -22.27 -23.81
CA ILE A 96 -3.45 -23.53 -23.11
C ILE A 96 -2.72 -23.13 -21.82
N ASN A 97 -3.46 -23.08 -20.72
CA ASN A 97 -2.90 -22.92 -19.39
C ASN A 97 -1.90 -24.04 -19.12
N VAL A 98 -0.63 -23.85 -19.46
CA VAL A 98 0.42 -24.44 -18.65
C VAL A 98 0.47 -23.53 -17.43
N ALA A 99 -0.01 -24.05 -16.30
CA ALA A 99 0.08 -23.36 -15.02
C ALA A 99 1.44 -22.69 -14.89
N GLN A 100 1.48 -21.45 -14.41
CA GLN A 100 2.74 -20.82 -14.01
C GLN A 100 3.23 -21.55 -12.76
N GLU A 101 3.76 -22.75 -12.96
CA GLU A 101 4.42 -23.60 -12.00
C GLU A 101 5.66 -22.85 -11.56
N HIS A 102 5.55 -22.19 -10.42
CA HIS A 102 6.70 -21.61 -9.76
C HIS A 102 7.46 -22.76 -9.11
N SER A 103 8.55 -23.16 -9.77
CA SER A 103 9.40 -24.26 -9.35
C SER A 103 10.40 -23.76 -8.30
N HIS A 104 10.38 -24.37 -7.13
CA HIS A 104 11.50 -24.29 -6.19
C HIS A 104 12.48 -25.42 -6.51
N THR A 105 13.75 -25.07 -6.72
CA THR A 105 14.80 -26.06 -6.97
C THR A 105 15.37 -26.57 -5.66
N VAL A 106 15.30 -27.89 -5.44
CA VAL A 106 16.00 -28.59 -4.35
C VAL A 106 17.14 -29.41 -4.96
N THR A 107 18.38 -29.09 -4.63
CA THR A 107 19.55 -29.83 -5.12
C THR A 107 19.79 -31.07 -4.25
N VAL A 108 19.42 -32.25 -4.74
CA VAL A 108 19.75 -33.52 -4.09
C VAL A 108 21.07 -34.04 -4.67
N VAL A 109 22.16 -33.98 -3.89
CA VAL A 109 23.44 -34.61 -4.24
C VAL A 109 23.44 -36.03 -3.68
N GLN A 110 23.41 -37.03 -4.55
CA GLN A 110 23.51 -38.44 -4.14
C GLN A 110 24.99 -38.88 -4.16
N PRO A 111 25.54 -39.46 -3.07
CA PRO A 111 26.89 -40.02 -3.09
C PRO A 111 26.93 -41.33 -3.90
N THR A 112 27.96 -41.50 -4.74
CA THR A 112 28.18 -42.74 -5.52
C THR A 112 29.41 -43.49 -5.01
N MET A 113 29.33 -44.82 -4.96
CA MET A 113 30.45 -45.71 -4.60
C MET A 113 30.76 -46.63 -5.77
N LEU A 114 32.01 -46.66 -6.22
CA LEU A 114 32.45 -47.47 -7.35
C LEU A 114 33.08 -48.78 -6.86
N ILE A 115 32.51 -49.93 -7.26
CA ILE A 115 33.06 -51.25 -6.92
C ILE A 115 33.81 -51.79 -8.13
N ASN A 116 35.14 -51.79 -8.06
CA ASN A 116 36.00 -52.46 -9.04
C ASN A 116 35.96 -53.98 -8.79
N TYR A 117 35.72 -54.77 -9.83
CA TYR A 117 35.87 -56.23 -9.78
C TYR A 117 36.86 -56.69 -10.86
N VAL A 118 37.67 -57.70 -10.53
CA VAL A 118 38.59 -58.37 -11.46
C VAL A 118 37.91 -59.66 -11.93
N ILE A 119 37.77 -59.82 -13.24
CA ILE A 119 37.33 -61.09 -13.83
C ILE A 119 38.58 -61.96 -13.98
N ARG A 120 38.63 -63.11 -13.28
CA ARG A 120 39.62 -64.16 -13.53
C ARG A 120 38.95 -65.24 -14.37
N ILE A 121 39.53 -65.52 -15.54
CA ILE A 121 39.21 -66.68 -16.39
C ILE A 121 40.10 -67.86 -16.02
#